data_AF-A0A653YJN6-F1
#
_entry.id   AF-A0A653YJN6-F1
#
_cell.length_a   1.000
_cell.length_b   1.000
_cell.length_c   1.000
_cell.angle_alpha   90.00
_cell.angle_beta   90.00
_cell.angle_gamma   90.00
#
_symmetry.space_group_name_H-M   'P 1'
#
loop_
_entity.id
_entity.type
_entity.pdbx_description
1 polymer ?
#
loop_
_entity_poly.entity_id
_entity_poly.type
_entity_poly.pdbx_seq_one_letter_code
_entity_poly.pdbx_strand_id
1 'polypeptide(L)'
;MEEDLKPRFIESLQRNNDQIREDRARIIGDDAELIYKRRVEDIELKIKRLEREQEGLIDISPLDKNSLTFADFQSEAFVQRDIELSLIIRNLNIQLELTRTRFEYLFGKKF
;
A
#
# COMPACT_ATOMS: atom_id res chain seq x y z
N MET A 1 -25.11 -9.72 -10.13
CA MET A 1 -24.97 -8.42 -10.80
C MET A 1 -23.81 -7.73 -10.15
N GLU A 2 -22.75 -7.46 -10.90
CA GLU A 2 -21.67 -6.61 -10.44
C GLU A 2 -22.27 -5.20 -10.37
N GLU A 3 -22.39 -4.63 -9.17
CA GLU A 3 -22.86 -3.25 -9.04
C GLU A 3 -21.86 -2.35 -9.74
N ASP A 4 -22.29 -1.77 -10.86
CA ASP A 4 -21.54 -0.79 -11.63
C ASP A 4 -21.36 0.46 -10.74
N LEU A 5 -20.26 0.51 -10.00
CA LEU A 5 -19.96 1.62 -9.11
C LEU A 5 -19.82 2.89 -9.95
N LYS A 6 -20.68 3.89 -9.71
CA LYS A 6 -20.62 5.15 -10.45
C LYS A 6 -19.38 5.96 -10.03
N PRO A 7 -18.55 6.44 -10.98
CA PRO A 7 -17.37 7.25 -10.68
C PRO A 7 -17.77 8.63 -10.12
N ARG A 8 -17.49 8.86 -8.83
CA ARG A 8 -17.92 10.07 -8.12
C ARG A 8 -16.98 11.26 -8.31
N PHE A 9 -15.72 11.02 -8.66
CA PHE A 9 -14.73 12.08 -8.80
C PHE A 9 -15.05 13.02 -9.98
N ILE A 10 -15.29 12.44 -11.17
CA ILE A 10 -15.64 13.19 -12.38
C ILE A 10 -16.97 13.93 -12.21
N GLU A 11 -17.99 13.27 -11.64
CA GLU A 11 -19.27 13.91 -11.33
C GLU A 11 -19.10 15.13 -10.41
N SER A 12 -18.25 15.01 -9.39
CA SER A 12 -17.96 16.12 -8.48
C SER A 12 -17.25 17.29 -9.17
N LEU A 13 -16.30 17.01 -10.06
CA LEU A 13 -15.60 18.05 -10.83
C LEU A 13 -16.55 18.85 -11.71
N GLN A 14 -17.50 18.17 -12.37
CA GLN A 14 -18.49 18.82 -13.23
C GLN A 14 -19.54 19.60 -12.44
N ARG A 15 -19.97 19.08 -11.27
CA ARG A 15 -20.98 19.76 -10.43
C ARG A 15 -20.46 21.00 -9.73
N ASN A 16 -19.19 21.02 -9.35
CA ASN A 16 -18.62 22.11 -8.56
C ASN A 16 -17.98 23.20 -9.42
N ASN A 17 -17.83 22.98 -10.73
CA ASN A 17 -17.16 23.93 -11.59
C ASN A 17 -17.83 23.98 -12.98
N ASP A 18 -18.81 24.87 -13.11
CA ASP A 18 -19.57 25.12 -14.34
C ASP A 18 -18.67 25.53 -15.53
N GLN A 19 -17.40 25.89 -15.28
CA GLN A 19 -16.41 26.23 -16.31
C GLN A 19 -15.57 25.04 -16.78
N ILE A 20 -15.57 23.92 -16.05
CA ILE A 20 -14.86 22.71 -16.48
C ILE A 20 -15.74 21.95 -17.47
N ARG A 21 -15.36 22.06 -18.74
CA ARG A 21 -15.92 21.24 -19.81
C ARG A 21 -15.65 19.75 -19.55
N GLU A 22 -16.57 18.91 -20.01
CA GLU A 22 -16.56 17.47 -19.78
C GLU A 22 -15.27 16.77 -20.26
N ASP A 23 -14.71 17.22 -21.37
CA ASP A 23 -13.43 16.74 -21.91
C ASP A 23 -12.28 16.97 -20.92
N ARG A 24 -12.20 18.17 -20.32
CA ARG A 24 -11.20 18.50 -19.31
C ARG A 24 -11.43 17.73 -18.01
N ALA A 25 -12.68 17.54 -17.59
CA ALA A 25 -13.00 16.73 -16.40
C ALA A 25 -12.54 15.28 -16.57
N ARG A 26 -12.71 14.70 -17.76
CA ARG A 26 -12.23 13.35 -18.10
C ARG A 26 -10.71 13.25 -18.04
N ILE A 27 -9.98 14.17 -18.67
CA ILE A 27 -8.50 14.18 -18.63
C ILE A 27 -7.99 14.21 -17.18
N ILE A 28 -8.54 15.11 -16.36
CA ILE A 28 -8.16 15.21 -14.93
C ILE A 28 -8.49 13.91 -14.18
N GLY A 29 -9.65 13.32 -14.47
CA GLY A 29 -10.08 12.05 -13.87
C GLY A 29 -9.15 10.90 -14.20
N ASP A 30 -8.77 10.76 -15.47
CA ASP A 30 -7.90 9.69 -15.97
C ASP A 30 -6.49 9.80 -15.38
N ASP A 31 -5.93 11.02 -15.34
CA ASP A 31 -4.62 11.29 -14.73
C ASP A 31 -4.63 10.97 -13.23
N ALA A 32 -5.68 11.43 -12.52
CA ALA A 32 -5.84 11.17 -11.10
C ALA A 32 -5.99 9.67 -10.82
N GLU A 33 -6.79 8.95 -11.61
CA GLU A 33 -6.96 7.50 -11.49
C GLU A 33 -5.62 6.77 -11.62
N LEU A 34 -4.83 7.10 -12.65
CA LEU A 34 -3.55 6.46 -12.91
C LEU A 34 -2.55 6.68 -11.78
N ILE A 35 -2.44 7.91 -11.28
CA ILE A 35 -1.57 8.23 -10.13
C ILE A 35 -2.04 7.49 -8.88
N TYR A 36 -3.35 7.41 -8.66
CA TYR A 36 -3.92 6.74 -7.51
C TYR A 36 -3.61 5.24 -7.53
N LYS A 37 -3.75 4.57 -8.69
CA LYS A 37 -3.39 3.14 -8.84
C LYS A 37 -1.93 2.88 -8.50
N ARG A 38 -1.03 3.67 -9.06
CA ARG A 38 0.40 3.58 -8.76
C ARG A 38 0.67 3.71 -7.26
N ARG A 39 -0.10 4.56 -6.57
CA ARG A 39 0.07 4.75 -5.13
C ARG A 39 -0.36 3.55 -4.29
N VAL A 40 -1.39 2.83 -4.73
CA VAL A 40 -1.78 1.55 -4.13
C VAL A 40 -0.66 0.53 -4.33
N GLU A 41 -0.15 0.40 -5.56
CA GLU A 41 0.95 -0.52 -5.90
C GLU A 41 2.24 -0.22 -5.11
N ASP A 42 2.59 1.06 -4.94
CA ASP A 42 3.73 1.50 -4.12
C ASP A 42 3.62 1.00 -2.67
N ILE A 43 2.42 1.10 -2.08
CA ILE A 43 2.16 0.66 -0.70
C ILE A 43 2.29 -0.87 -0.60
N GLU A 44 1.71 -1.61 -1.54
CA GLU A 44 1.83 -3.07 -1.60
C GLU A 44 3.30 -3.53 -1.70
N LEU A 45 4.07 -2.88 -2.58
CA LEU A 45 5.49 -3.17 -2.73
C LEU A 45 6.26 -2.89 -1.44
N LYS A 46 5.91 -1.81 -0.73
CA LYS A 46 6.53 -1.47 0.55
C LYS A 46 6.22 -2.51 1.63
N ILE A 47 4.97 -2.97 1.72
CA ILE A 47 4.56 -4.06 2.63
C ILE A 47 5.40 -5.31 2.34
N LYS A 48 5.44 -5.77 1.08
CA LYS A 48 6.23 -6.95 0.68
C LYS A 48 7.73 -6.83 0.97
N ARG A 49 8.29 -5.62 0.98
CA ARG A 49 9.70 -5.40 1.35
C ARG A 49 9.91 -5.53 2.85
N LEU A 50 9.01 -4.97 3.66
CA LEU A 50 9.09 -5.03 5.11
C LEU A 50 8.79 -6.43 5.64
N GLU A 51 7.85 -7.16 5.03
CA GLU A 51 7.61 -8.58 5.37
C GLU A 51 8.87 -9.42 5.12
N ARG A 52 9.57 -9.21 4.00
CA ARG A 52 10.85 -9.88 3.74
C ARG A 52 11.95 -9.47 4.71
N GLU A 53 11.98 -8.21 5.12
CA GLU A 53 12.90 -7.73 6.14
C GLU A 53 12.62 -8.41 7.49
N GLN A 54 11.34 -8.55 7.84
CA GLN A 54 10.89 -9.24 9.06
C GLN A 54 11.27 -10.72 9.03
N GLU A 55 11.02 -11.42 7.93
CA GLU A 55 11.46 -12.82 7.75
C GLU A 55 13.00 -12.94 7.79
N GLY A 56 13.72 -11.93 7.30
CA GLY A 56 15.18 -11.89 7.39
C GLY A 56 15.70 -11.79 8.83
N LEU A 57 14.90 -11.31 9.79
CA LEU A 57 15.31 -11.24 11.20
C LEU A 57 15.45 -12.64 11.84
N ILE A 58 14.73 -13.63 11.31
CA ILE A 58 14.77 -15.02 11.77
C ILE A 58 15.66 -15.91 10.89
N ASP A 59 16.34 -15.34 9.90
CA ASP A 59 17.37 -16.05 9.14
C ASP A 59 18.66 -16.13 9.96
N ILE A 60 18.71 -17.11 10.87
CA ILE A 60 19.85 -17.41 11.75
C ILE A 60 20.80 -18.40 11.08
N SER A 61 20.75 -18.51 9.75
CA SER A 61 21.66 -19.37 9.01
C SER A 61 23.10 -18.90 9.24
N PRO A 62 24.02 -19.78 9.70
CA PRO A 62 25.38 -19.37 9.96
C PRO A 62 26.05 -18.98 8.63
N LEU A 63 26.73 -17.82 8.62
CA LEU A 63 27.43 -17.30 7.43
C LEU A 63 28.58 -18.23 6.97
N ASP A 64 29.03 -19.14 7.83
CA ASP A 64 30.01 -20.18 7.54
C ASP A 64 29.69 -21.45 8.35
N LYS A 65 30.07 -22.63 7.83
CA LYS A 65 29.84 -23.96 8.45
C LYS A 65 30.45 -24.10 9.84
N ASN A 66 31.38 -23.21 10.20
CA ASN A 66 32.07 -23.16 11.49
C ASN A 66 31.47 -22.13 12.47
N SER A 67 30.50 -21.32 12.04
CA SER A 67 29.93 -20.20 12.81
C SER A 67 28.61 -20.59 13.50
N LEU A 68 28.62 -21.65 14.29
CA LEU A 68 27.45 -22.06 15.07
C LEU A 68 27.56 -21.52 16.49
N THR A 69 27.26 -20.23 16.68
CA THR A 69 27.03 -19.69 18.02
C THR A 69 25.76 -18.87 18.06
N PHE A 70 24.68 -19.54 18.47
CA PHE A 70 23.48 -18.96 19.08
C PHE A 70 23.80 -17.95 20.21
N ALA A 71 25.05 -17.95 20.71
CA ALA A 71 25.55 -17.05 21.74
C ALA A 71 25.60 -15.57 21.33
N ASP A 72 25.68 -15.25 20.04
CA ASP A 72 25.76 -13.85 19.58
C ASP A 72 24.37 -13.25 19.28
N PHE A 73 23.32 -14.06 19.31
CA PHE A 73 21.95 -13.61 19.04
C PHE A 73 21.46 -12.63 20.12
N GLN A 74 21.14 -11.41 19.69
CA GLN A 74 20.64 -10.36 20.58
C GLN A 74 19.11 -10.41 20.65
N SER A 75 18.58 -11.24 21.55
CA SER A 75 17.13 -11.47 21.67
C SER A 75 16.31 -10.19 21.86
N GLU A 76 16.78 -9.26 22.68
CA GLU A 76 16.08 -7.99 22.91
C GLU A 76 16.04 -7.13 21.64
N ALA A 77 17.16 -7.04 20.91
CA ALA A 77 17.24 -6.29 19.66
C ALA A 77 16.35 -6.91 18.58
N PHE A 78 16.31 -8.25 18.50
CA PHE A 78 15.40 -8.98 17.62
C PHE A 78 13.94 -8.65 17.93
N VAL A 79 13.50 -8.85 19.17
CA VAL A 79 12.09 -8.63 19.57
C VAL A 79 11.69 -7.17 19.33
N GLN A 80 12.56 -6.22 19.68
CA GLN A 80 12.30 -4.81 19.44
C GLN A 80 12.10 -4.52 17.94
N ARG A 81 12.99 -5.03 17.08
CA ARG A 81 12.91 -4.80 15.64
C ARG A 81 11.69 -5.46 15.01
N ASP A 82 11.37 -6.69 15.43
CA ASP A 82 10.21 -7.43 14.94
C ASP A 82 8.88 -6.73 15.28
N ILE A 83 8.76 -6.21 16.52
CA ILE A 83 7.60 -5.42 16.95
C ILE A 83 7.49 -4.12 16.13
N GLU A 84 8.60 -3.42 15.91
CA GLU A 84 8.62 -2.19 15.10
C GLU A 84 8.14 -2.44 13.67
N LEU A 85 8.67 -3.47 13.00
CA LEU A 85 8.27 -3.85 11.65
C LEU A 85 6.78 -4.24 11.62
N SER A 86 6.31 -5.02 12.60
CA SER A 86 4.91 -5.43 12.73
C SER A 86 3.96 -4.22 12.81
N LEU A 87 4.31 -3.20 13.61
CA LEU A 87 3.50 -1.99 13.73
C LEU A 87 3.47 -1.19 12.42
N ILE A 88 4.60 -1.09 11.72
CA ILE A 88 4.69 -0.40 10.43
C ILE A 88 3.86 -1.15 9.37
N ILE A 89 4.02 -2.47 9.27
CA ILE A 89 3.27 -3.33 8.34
C ILE A 89 1.78 -3.23 8.61
N ARG A 90 1.35 -3.28 9.88
CA ARG A 90 -0.06 -3.10 10.26
C ARG A 90 -0.62 -1.77 9.77
N ASN A 91 0.09 -0.67 10.01
CA ASN A 91 -0.35 0.66 9.58
C ASN A 91 -0.41 0.77 8.05
N LEU A 92 0.55 0.18 7.33
CA LEU A 92 0.54 0.16 5.87
C LEU A 92 -0.61 -0.70 5.32
N ASN A 93 -0.95 -1.82 5.94
CA ASN A 93 -2.10 -2.65 5.55
C ASN A 93 -3.43 -1.89 5.73
N ILE A 94 -3.60 -1.19 6.85
CA ILE A 94 -4.76 -0.31 7.07
C ILE A 94 -4.80 0.79 6.00
N GLN A 95 -3.65 1.41 5.73
CA GLN A 95 -3.55 2.43 4.69
C GLN A 95 -3.92 1.86 3.31
N LEU A 96 -3.43 0.66 2.98
CA LEU A 96 -3.70 -0.01 1.70
C LEU A 96 -5.20 -0.26 1.53
N GLU A 97 -5.85 -0.83 2.53
CA GLU A 97 -7.29 -1.09 2.53
C GLU A 97 -8.09 0.20 2.32
N LEU A 98 -7.84 1.22 3.14
CA LEU A 98 -8.52 2.52 3.03
C LEU A 98 -8.30 3.17 1.67
N THR A 99 -7.08 3.07 1.13
CA THR A 99 -6.72 3.65 -0.17
C THR A 99 -7.44 2.91 -1.30
N ARG A 100 -7.48 1.57 -1.28
CA ARG A 100 -8.26 0.78 -2.24
C ARG A 100 -9.75 1.09 -2.17
N THR A 101 -10.37 1.05 -0.99
CA THR A 101 -11.80 1.40 -0.84
C THR A 101 -12.08 2.80 -1.35
N ARG A 102 -11.18 3.75 -1.11
CA ARG A 102 -11.34 5.12 -1.59
C ARG A 102 -11.16 5.22 -3.10
N PHE A 103 -10.25 4.45 -3.70
CA PHE A 103 -10.10 4.34 -5.14
C PHE A 103 -11.40 3.86 -5.79
N GLU A 104 -11.97 2.75 -5.29
CA GLU A 104 -13.21 2.19 -5.83
C GLU A 104 -14.37 3.19 -5.73
N TYR A 105 -14.49 3.88 -4.60
CA TYR A 105 -15.49 4.92 -4.41
C TYR A 105 -15.36 6.10 -5.38
N LEU A 106 -14.12 6.54 -5.66
CA LEU A 106 -13.86 7.72 -6.49
C LEU A 106 -14.01 7.42 -7.99
N PHE A 107 -13.53 6.25 -8.42
CA PHE A 107 -13.36 5.94 -9.84
C PHE A 107 -14.29 4.83 -10.34
N GLY A 108 -15.07 4.21 -9.46
CA GLY A 108 -16.07 3.22 -9.87
C GLY A 108 -15.47 1.90 -10.36
N LYS A 109 -14.22 1.61 -10.01
CA LYS A 109 -13.44 0.46 -10.51
C LYS A 109 -12.87 -0.31 -9.34
N LYS A 110 -12.98 -1.64 -9.37
CA LYS A 110 -12.35 -2.52 -8.38
C LYS A 110 -10.83 -2.50 -8.50
N PHE A 111 -10.16 -2.69 -7.37
CA PHE A 111 -8.72 -2.90 -7.30
C PHE A 111 -8.37 -4.39 -7.23
#